data_AF-A0A973I5X0-F1
#
_entry.id   AF-A0A973I5X0-F1
#
_cell.length_a   1.000
_cell.length_b   1.000
_cell.length_c   1.000
_cell.angle_alpha   90.00
_cell.angle_beta   90.00
_cell.angle_gamma   90.00
#
_symmetry.space_group_name_H-M   'P 1'
#
loop_
_entity.id
_entity.type
_entity.pdbx_description
1 polymer ?
#
loop_
_entity_poly.entity_id
_entity_poly.type
_entity_poly.pdbx_seq_one_letter_code
_entity_poly.pdbx_strand_id
1 'polypeptide(L)'
;MYLFRAPNCTYYTRICLPEILRDRGFPFDLKISLLTKSRSTAVIRHFEIAPALKNLINSVSLIENSEDFKRAVAQRVDVIRQKFETSAVIGESGCNNIPMRSQNANNKRKISNPRALITLADALAKFIESKSKEGIRPLTVQQLKQRTRHFV
;
A
#
# COMPACT_ATOMS: atom_id res chain seq x y z
N MET A 1 -9.41 9.95 -10.88
CA MET A 1 -9.46 9.06 -9.70
C MET A 1 -8.04 8.68 -9.34
N TYR A 2 -7.70 8.60 -8.06
CA TYR A 2 -6.37 8.20 -7.63
C TYR A 2 -6.40 7.43 -6.31
N LEU A 3 -5.29 6.74 -6.04
CA LEU A 3 -5.03 6.07 -4.78
C LEU A 3 -4.54 7.09 -3.75
N PHE A 4 -5.29 7.28 -2.67
CA PHE A 4 -4.99 8.23 -1.60
C PHE A 4 -4.49 7.51 -0.36
N ARG A 5 -3.39 7.98 0.24
CA ARG A 5 -2.89 7.48 1.53
C ARG A 5 -3.22 8.49 2.63
N ALA A 6 -3.98 8.06 3.62
CA ALA A 6 -4.30 8.89 4.77
C ALA A 6 -3.17 8.89 5.83
N PRO A 7 -3.18 9.83 6.80
CA PRO A 7 -2.17 9.89 7.87
C PRO A 7 -2.07 8.61 8.71
N ASN A 8 -3.18 7.89 8.90
CA ASN A 8 -3.21 6.58 9.57
C ASN A 8 -2.59 5.43 8.71
N CYS A 9 -1.95 5.77 7.59
CA CYS A 9 -1.37 4.87 6.60
C CYS A 9 -2.36 3.95 5.89
N THR A 10 -3.67 4.12 6.09
CA THR A 10 -4.70 3.38 5.36
C THR A 10 -4.88 3.98 3.97
N TYR A 11 -5.01 3.10 2.97
CA TYR A 11 -5.26 3.51 1.60
C TYR A 11 -6.76 3.64 1.29
N TYR A 12 -7.08 4.60 0.44
CA TYR A 12 -8.43 4.93 -0.02
C TYR A 12 -8.43 5.10 -1.54
N THR A 13 -9.53 4.74 -2.18
CA THR A 13 -9.85 5.19 -3.54
C THR A 13 -10.58 6.52 -3.45
N ARG A 14 -10.05 7.57 -4.10
CA ARG A 14 -10.70 8.89 -4.17
C ARG A 14 -11.14 9.19 -5.60
N ILE A 15 -12.42 9.52 -5.77
CA ILE A 15 -13.03 9.87 -7.06
C ILE A 15 -13.75 11.20 -6.92
N CYS A 16 -13.35 12.20 -7.70
CA CYS A 16 -14.10 13.45 -7.80
C CYS A 16 -15.30 13.25 -8.73
N LEU A 17 -16.46 13.76 -8.33
CA LEU A 17 -17.65 13.74 -9.18
C LEU A 17 -17.59 14.86 -10.23
N PRO A 18 -18.18 14.63 -11.42
CA PRO A 18 -18.36 15.68 -12.43
C PRO A 18 -19.14 16.87 -11.88
N GLU A 19 -18.87 18.05 -12.41
CA GLU A 19 -19.51 19.32 -12.01
C GLU A 19 -21.04 19.26 -12.07
N ILE A 20 -21.58 18.67 -13.13
CA ILE A 20 -23.02 18.47 -13.34
C ILE A 20 -23.69 17.75 -12.15
N LEU A 21 -22.99 16.81 -11.49
CA LEU A 21 -23.53 16.14 -10.31
C LEU A 21 -23.38 17.01 -9.06
N ARG A 22 -22.28 17.75 -8.93
CA ARG A 22 -22.06 18.64 -7.79
C ARG A 22 -23.11 19.75 -7.75
N ASP A 23 -23.47 20.30 -8.90
CA ASP A 23 -24.50 21.33 -9.03
C ASP A 23 -25.89 20.83 -8.61
N ARG A 24 -26.11 19.51 -8.72
CA ARG A 24 -27.33 18.81 -8.24
C ARG A 24 -27.27 18.45 -6.74
N GLY A 25 -26.26 18.90 -6.01
CA GLY A 25 -26.13 18.63 -4.57
C GLY A 25 -25.45 17.30 -4.22
N PHE A 26 -24.78 16.65 -5.17
CA PHE A 26 -23.95 15.47 -4.88
C PHE A 26 -22.61 15.90 -4.24
N PRO A 27 -21.98 15.03 -3.43
CA PRO A 27 -20.70 15.35 -2.80
C PRO A 27 -19.58 15.62 -3.81
N PHE A 28 -18.63 16.48 -3.45
CA PHE A 28 -17.49 16.80 -4.32
C PHE A 28 -16.65 15.57 -4.69
N ASP A 29 -16.40 14.70 -3.72
CA ASP A 29 -15.66 13.47 -3.94
C ASP A 29 -16.18 12.30 -3.09
N LEU A 30 -16.00 11.10 -3.65
CA LEU A 30 -16.19 9.84 -2.97
C LEU A 30 -14.84 9.34 -2.47
N LYS A 31 -14.75 9.05 -1.17
CA LYS A 31 -13.57 8.52 -0.51
C LYS A 31 -13.86 7.16 0.11
N ILE A 32 -13.42 6.10 -0.57
CA ILE A 32 -13.72 4.72 -0.18
C ILE A 32 -12.48 4.05 0.42
N SER A 33 -12.59 3.58 1.66
CA SER A 33 -11.52 2.84 2.33
C SER A 33 -11.26 1.49 1.65
N LEU A 34 -9.98 1.20 1.39
CA LEU A 34 -9.50 -0.07 0.85
C LEU A 34 -9.15 -1.09 1.92
N LEU A 35 -9.32 -0.75 3.20
CA LEU A 35 -9.10 -1.65 4.35
C LEU A 35 -7.69 -2.29 4.36
N THR A 36 -6.67 -1.55 3.94
CA THR A 36 -5.29 -2.02 3.94
C THR A 36 -4.29 -0.88 4.12
N LYS A 37 -3.16 -1.23 4.74
CA LYS A 37 -1.97 -0.37 4.88
C LYS A 37 -0.86 -0.74 3.89
N SER A 38 -1.00 -1.87 3.18
CA SER A 38 -0.02 -2.31 2.18
C SER A 38 -0.33 -1.68 0.82
N ARG A 39 0.69 -1.10 0.17
CA ARG A 39 0.53 -0.45 -1.14
C ARG A 39 0.16 -1.46 -2.23
N SER A 40 0.76 -2.66 -2.24
CA SER A 40 0.51 -3.67 -3.28
C SER A 40 -0.95 -4.12 -3.26
N THR A 41 -1.46 -4.50 -2.09
CA THR A 41 -2.87 -4.86 -1.89
C THR A 41 -3.79 -3.69 -2.20
N ALA A 42 -3.40 -2.47 -1.83
CA ALA A 42 -4.19 -1.28 -2.11
C ALA A 42 -4.37 -1.04 -3.62
N VAL A 43 -3.32 -1.25 -4.42
CA VAL A 43 -3.40 -1.11 -5.87
C VAL A 43 -4.39 -2.12 -6.47
N ILE A 44 -4.33 -3.38 -6.04
CA ILE A 44 -5.26 -4.43 -6.52
C ILE A 44 -6.71 -4.06 -6.18
N ARG A 45 -6.98 -3.77 -4.90
CA ARG A 45 -8.33 -3.39 -4.43
C ARG A 45 -8.82 -2.09 -5.09
N HIS A 46 -7.91 -1.17 -5.37
CA HIS A 46 -8.22 0.06 -6.10
C HIS A 46 -8.73 -0.25 -7.50
N PHE A 47 -8.05 -1.12 -8.24
CA PHE A 47 -8.46 -1.53 -9.59
C PHE A 47 -9.81 -2.26 -9.62
N GLU A 48 -10.25 -2.87 -8.53
CA GLU A 48 -11.58 -3.49 -8.45
C GLU A 48 -12.68 -2.46 -8.14
N ILE A 49 -12.45 -1.57 -7.19
CA ILE A 49 -13.44 -0.56 -6.76
C ILE A 49 -13.61 0.53 -7.81
N ALA A 50 -12.52 0.95 -8.43
CA ALA A 50 -12.46 2.07 -9.35
C ALA A 50 -13.45 1.98 -10.54
N PRO A 51 -13.46 0.89 -11.33
CA PRO A 51 -14.35 0.77 -12.48
C PRO A 51 -15.80 0.64 -12.03
N ALA A 52 -16.06 -0.08 -10.93
CA ALA A 52 -17.39 -0.25 -10.39
C ALA A 52 -18.02 1.10 -10.01
N LEU A 53 -17.27 1.97 -9.34
CA LEU A 53 -17.74 3.32 -9.02
C LEU A 53 -17.90 4.19 -10.26
N LYS A 54 -16.98 4.08 -11.24
CA LYS A 54 -17.08 4.87 -12.47
C LYS A 54 -18.32 4.50 -13.28
N ASN A 55 -18.63 3.22 -13.39
CA ASN A 55 -19.85 2.74 -14.05
C ASN A 55 -21.09 3.24 -13.33
N LEU A 56 -21.10 3.20 -12.00
CA LEU A 56 -22.22 3.70 -11.20
C LEU A 56 -22.43 5.20 -11.39
N ILE A 57 -21.37 6.01 -11.40
CA ILE A 57 -21.43 7.45 -11.66
C ILE A 57 -21.98 7.74 -13.06
N ASN A 58 -21.63 6.94 -14.06
CA ASN A 58 -22.15 7.12 -15.41
C ASN A 58 -23.64 6.71 -15.51
N SER A 59 -24.13 5.80 -14.66
CA SER A 59 -25.55 5.42 -14.58
C SER A 59 -26.41 6.34 -13.70
N VAL A 60 -25.80 7.30 -12.97
CA VAL A 60 -26.51 8.23 -12.06
C VAL A 60 -27.49 9.15 -12.77
N SER A 61 -27.42 9.29 -14.09
CA SER A 61 -28.38 10.09 -14.86
C SER A 61 -29.85 9.71 -14.61
N LEU A 62 -30.11 8.52 -14.04
CA LEU A 62 -31.42 7.98 -13.67
C LEU A 62 -31.77 8.11 -12.17
N ILE A 63 -30.85 8.60 -11.33
CA ILE A 63 -31.00 8.66 -9.87
C ILE A 63 -31.13 10.13 -9.46
N GLU A 64 -32.31 10.51 -8.98
CA GLU A 64 -32.63 11.90 -8.63
C GLU A 64 -32.08 12.31 -7.26
N ASN A 65 -31.93 11.37 -6.33
CA ASN A 65 -31.56 11.67 -4.94
C ASN A 65 -30.11 11.32 -4.59
N SER A 66 -29.43 12.28 -3.96
CA SER A 66 -28.06 12.13 -3.44
C SER A 66 -27.92 10.99 -2.41
N GLU A 67 -28.94 10.79 -1.56
CA GLU A 67 -28.92 9.74 -0.54
C GLU A 67 -29.07 8.33 -1.12
N ASP A 68 -29.94 8.16 -2.12
CA ASP A 68 -30.11 6.87 -2.80
C ASP A 68 -28.84 6.50 -3.57
N PHE A 69 -28.16 7.50 -4.15
CA PHE A 69 -26.84 7.30 -4.73
C PHE A 69 -25.80 6.85 -3.70
N LYS A 70 -25.72 7.49 -2.53
CA LYS A 70 -24.81 7.07 -1.45
C LYS A 70 -25.10 5.63 -1.01
N ARG A 71 -26.38 5.26 -0.90
CA ARG A 71 -26.80 3.90 -0.56
C ARG A 71 -26.38 2.89 -1.64
N ALA A 72 -26.60 3.22 -2.92
CA ALA A 72 -26.17 2.38 -4.04
C ALA A 72 -24.65 2.21 -4.10
N VAL A 73 -23.89 3.29 -3.86
CA VAL A 73 -22.42 3.26 -3.74
C VAL A 73 -22.00 2.33 -2.60
N ALA A 74 -22.61 2.47 -1.42
CA ALA A 74 -22.28 1.65 -0.25
C ALA A 74 -22.53 0.16 -0.51
N GLN A 75 -23.73 -0.19 -0.99
CA GLN A 75 -24.08 -1.57 -1.35
C GLN A 75 -23.09 -2.16 -2.36
N ARG A 76 -22.74 -1.41 -3.41
CA ARG A 76 -21.80 -1.88 -4.42
C ARG A 76 -20.41 -2.09 -3.87
N VAL A 77 -19.94 -1.19 -3.00
CA VAL A 77 -18.65 -1.30 -2.33
C VAL A 77 -18.61 -2.50 -1.39
N ASP A 78 -19.67 -2.75 -0.64
CA ASP A 78 -19.71 -3.85 0.32
C ASP A 78 -19.68 -5.22 -0.37
N VAL A 79 -20.36 -5.36 -1.51
CA VAL A 79 -20.24 -6.57 -2.36
C VAL A 79 -18.81 -6.82 -2.83
N ILE A 80 -18.06 -5.76 -3.16
CA ILE A 80 -16.65 -5.89 -3.55
C ILE A 80 -15.79 -6.24 -2.33
N ARG A 81 -16.05 -5.61 -1.17
CA ARG A 81 -15.31 -5.87 0.07
C ARG A 81 -15.44 -7.29 0.56
N GLN A 82 -16.58 -7.94 0.36
CA GLN A 82 -16.74 -9.37 0.69
C GLN A 82 -15.66 -10.24 0.01
N LYS A 83 -15.17 -9.85 -1.18
CA LYS A 83 -14.09 -10.58 -1.90
C LYS A 83 -12.70 -10.35 -1.32
N PHE A 84 -12.52 -9.26 -0.57
CA PHE A 84 -11.23 -8.93 0.03
C PHE A 84 -10.86 -9.91 1.14
N GLU A 85 -11.86 -10.38 1.90
CA GLU A 85 -11.68 -11.37 2.97
C GLU A 85 -11.29 -12.73 2.39
N THR A 86 -11.95 -13.17 1.31
CA THR A 86 -11.62 -14.44 0.63
C THR A 86 -10.19 -14.44 0.09
N SER A 87 -9.72 -13.30 -0.43
CA SER A 87 -8.35 -13.17 -0.96
C SER A 87 -7.28 -13.16 0.14
N ALA A 88 -7.62 -12.76 1.37
CA ALA A 88 -6.70 -12.82 2.51
C ALA A 88 -6.45 -14.27 2.96
N VAL A 89 -7.47 -15.12 2.90
CA VAL A 89 -7.37 -16.56 3.26
C VAL A 89 -6.52 -17.35 2.25
N ILE A 90 -6.54 -16.96 0.98
CA ILE A 90 -5.71 -17.59 -0.08
C ILE A 90 -4.29 -17.00 -0.11
N GLY A 91 -4.06 -15.89 0.59
CA GLY A 91 -2.86 -15.05 0.52
C GLY A 91 -1.61 -15.55 1.25
N GLU A 92 -1.66 -16.68 1.97
CA GLU A 92 -0.45 -17.34 2.50
C GLU A 92 0.07 -18.48 1.62
N SER A 93 -0.53 -18.76 0.45
CA SER A 93 -0.02 -19.78 -0.49
C SER A 93 -0.10 -19.43 -1.98
N GLY A 94 -0.50 -18.21 -2.34
CA GLY A 94 -0.47 -17.75 -3.73
C GLY A 94 0.89 -17.23 -4.15
N CYS A 95 1.79 -18.12 -4.59
CA CYS A 95 2.92 -17.71 -5.41
C CYS A 95 2.37 -16.95 -6.63
N ASN A 96 2.65 -15.64 -6.70
CA ASN A 96 2.42 -14.91 -7.93
C ASN A 96 3.29 -15.56 -9.00
N ASN A 97 2.66 -16.19 -10.00
CA ASN A 97 3.31 -16.66 -11.21
C ASN A 97 3.82 -15.45 -12.01
N ILE A 98 4.87 -14.82 -11.51
CA ILE A 98 5.70 -13.92 -12.30
C ILE A 98 6.40 -14.84 -13.31
N PRO A 99 6.29 -14.61 -14.63
CA PRO A 99 7.10 -15.36 -15.58
C PRO A 99 8.57 -15.06 -15.28
N MET A 100 9.21 -16.03 -14.63
CA MET A 100 10.60 -15.95 -14.23
C MET A 100 11.42 -16.03 -15.51
N ARG A 101 12.05 -14.92 -15.90
CA ARG A 101 13.00 -14.91 -17.03
C ARG A 101 14.11 -15.89 -16.68
N SER A 102 14.15 -17.03 -17.36
CA SER A 102 15.22 -18.02 -17.20
C SER A 102 16.55 -17.38 -17.55
N GLN A 103 17.29 -16.96 -16.52
CA GLN A 103 18.68 -16.59 -16.67
C GLN A 103 19.49 -17.87 -16.60
N ASN A 104 19.69 -18.50 -17.76
CA ASN A 104 20.78 -19.45 -17.95
C ASN A 104 22.09 -18.65 -17.89
N ALA A 105 22.54 -18.32 -16.69
CA ALA A 105 23.86 -17.77 -16.45
C ALA A 105 24.68 -18.80 -15.68
N ASN A 106 25.46 -19.58 -16.42
CA ASN A 106 26.58 -20.36 -15.91
C ASN A 106 27.51 -19.43 -15.12
N ASN A 107 27.31 -19.32 -13.81
CA ASN A 107 28.24 -18.61 -12.93
C ASN A 107 28.57 -19.51 -11.74
N LYS A 108 29.64 -20.29 -11.91
CA LYS A 108 30.38 -20.93 -10.81
C LYS A 108 30.90 -19.82 -9.88
N ARG A 109 30.09 -19.37 -8.92
CA ARG A 109 30.60 -18.55 -7.81
C ARG A 109 31.26 -19.49 -6.81
N LYS A 110 32.59 -19.50 -6.82
CA LYS A 110 33.43 -20.12 -5.79
C LYS A 110 33.00 -19.53 -4.44
N ILE A 111 32.54 -20.40 -3.53
CA ILE A 111 32.26 -20.04 -2.15
C ILE A 111 33.61 -19.91 -1.45
N SER A 112 34.16 -18.70 -1.41
CA SER A 112 35.29 -18.37 -0.55
C SER A 112 34.80 -17.41 0.54
N ASN A 113 34.54 -17.98 1.71
CA ASN A 113 35.03 -17.54 3.03
C ASN A 113 34.03 -17.96 4.11
N PRO A 114 34.51 -18.48 5.27
CA PRO A 114 33.65 -18.73 6.41
C PRO A 114 33.05 -17.38 6.84
N ARG A 115 31.73 -17.26 6.69
CA ARG A 115 30.98 -16.07 7.10
C ARG A 115 31.17 -15.95 8.61
N ALA A 116 31.96 -14.97 9.06
CA ALA A 116 32.09 -14.67 10.47
C ALA A 116 30.69 -14.50 11.06
N LEU A 117 30.42 -15.19 12.16
CA LEU A 117 29.19 -15.04 12.95
C LEU A 117 29.21 -13.63 13.55
N ILE A 118 28.79 -12.62 12.78
CA ILE A 118 28.67 -11.25 13.25
C ILE A 118 27.46 -11.22 14.18
N THR A 119 27.69 -10.89 15.45
CA THR A 119 26.59 -10.70 16.41
C THR A 119 25.81 -9.43 16.05
N LEU A 120 24.54 -9.34 16.47
CA LEU A 120 23.74 -8.13 16.24
C LEU A 120 24.42 -6.88 16.82
N ALA A 121 25.05 -7.00 18.00
CA ALA A 121 25.79 -5.92 18.63
C ALA A 121 26.94 -5.42 17.75
N ASP A 122 27.71 -6.33 17.16
CA ASP A 122 28.83 -5.99 16.27
C ASP A 122 28.34 -5.32 14.98
N ALA A 123 27.22 -5.80 14.42
CA ALA A 123 26.62 -5.22 13.24
C ALA A 123 26.14 -3.77 13.51
N LEU A 124 25.49 -3.55 14.66
CA LEU A 124 25.03 -2.22 15.06
C LEU A 124 26.20 -1.26 15.33
N ALA A 125 27.28 -1.74 15.95
CA ALA A 125 28.50 -0.94 16.16
C ALA A 125 29.11 -0.48 14.82
N LYS A 126 29.28 -1.40 13.86
CA LYS A 126 29.77 -1.08 12.51
C LYS A 126 28.86 -0.13 11.75
N PHE A 127 27.54 -0.25 11.93
CA PHE A 127 26.57 0.66 11.34
C PHE A 127 26.73 2.09 11.86
N ILE A 128 26.85 2.28 13.18
CA ILE A 128 27.10 3.60 13.78
C ILE A 128 28.43 4.19 13.28
N GLU A 129 29.47 3.36 13.19
CA GLU A 129 30.78 3.79 12.69
C GLU A 129 30.70 4.27 11.24
N SER A 130 30.06 3.50 10.35
CA SER A 130 29.80 3.88 8.96
C SER A 130 29.07 5.22 8.88
N LYS A 131 28.02 5.40 9.69
CA LYS A 131 27.22 6.63 9.71
C LYS A 131 28.00 7.85 10.22
N SER A 132 28.91 7.68 11.18
CA SER A 132 29.78 8.77 11.61
C SER A 132 30.77 9.24 10.53
N LYS A 133 31.18 8.32 9.64
CA LYS A 133 32.09 8.62 8.51
C LYS A 133 31.38 9.27 7.31
N GLU A 134 30.07 9.13 7.20
CA GLU A 134 29.24 9.72 6.13
C GLU A 134 29.00 11.23 6.30
N GLY A 135 29.61 11.89 7.30
CA GLY A 135 29.49 13.35 7.49
C GLY A 135 28.11 13.81 7.95
N ILE A 136 27.31 12.93 8.55
CA ILE A 136 26.01 13.31 9.11
C ILE A 136 26.17 14.15 10.39
N ARG A 137 25.13 14.92 10.74
CA ARG A 137 25.15 15.81 11.91
C ARG A 137 25.48 15.02 13.20
N PRO A 138 26.34 15.56 14.10
CA PRO A 138 26.71 14.88 15.34
C PRO A 138 25.51 14.47 16.21
N LEU A 139 24.46 15.31 16.24
CA LEU A 139 23.22 15.01 16.96
C LEU A 139 22.53 13.75 16.43
N THR A 140 22.55 13.52 15.11
CA THR A 140 21.96 12.34 14.49
C THR A 140 22.72 11.08 14.87
N VAL A 141 24.06 11.13 14.95
CA VAL A 141 24.88 10.00 15.43
C VAL A 141 24.54 9.66 16.88
N GLN A 142 24.38 10.67 17.74
CA GLN A 142 24.00 10.47 19.14
C GLN A 142 22.62 9.82 19.28
N GLN A 143 21.64 10.29 18.50
CA GLN A 143 20.29 9.71 18.48
C GLN A 143 20.30 8.27 17.98
N LEU A 144 21.08 7.95 16.96
CA LEU A 144 21.24 6.57 16.47
C LEU A 144 21.84 5.67 17.56
N LYS A 145 22.90 6.14 18.25
CA LYS A 145 23.50 5.41 19.39
C LYS A 145 22.49 5.13 20.50
N GLN A 146 21.65 6.11 20.85
CA GLN A 146 20.61 5.93 21.86
C GLN A 146 19.58 4.89 21.41
N ARG A 147 19.10 4.99 20.17
CA ARG A 147 18.08 4.07 19.63
C ARG A 147 18.59 2.65 19.53
N THR A 148 19.84 2.44 19.10
CA THR A 148 20.43 1.08 19.03
C THR A 148 20.62 0.42 20.39
N ARG A 149 20.64 1.19 21.49
CA ARG A 149 20.71 0.64 22.86
C ARG A 149 19.36 0.21 23.43
N HIS A 150 18.28 0.90 23.07
CA HIS A 150 16.93 0.64 23.60
C HIS A 150 16.10 -0.33 22.76
N PHE A 151 16.62 -0.81 21.63
CA PHE A 151 15.90 -1.67 20.69
C PHE A 151 16.13 -3.18 20.92
N VAL A 152 16.45 -3.59 22.14
CA VAL A 152 16.62 -5.00 22.54
C VAL A 152 15.55 -5.35 23.56
#